data_AF-A0A366FR36-F1
#
_entry.id   AF-A0A366FR36-F1
#
_cell.length_a   1.000
_cell.length_b   1.000
_cell.length_c   1.000
_cell.angle_alpha   90.00
_cell.angle_beta   90.00
_cell.angle_gamma   90.00
#
_symmetry.space_group_name_H-M   'P 1'
#
loop_
_entity.id
_entity.type
_entity.pdbx_description
1 polymer ?
#
loop_
_entity_poly.entity_id
_entity_poly.type
_entity_poly.pdbx_seq_one_letter_code
_entity_poly.pdbx_strand_id
1 'polypeptide(L)'
;MRPTVLFPLASLVGLIAATPSTSTEAGSRFAPLKLPGAASGFNDLDQIVGTYDDANGVSHGYLYWHGRTVALDAPHAMSTSLAGVNDLGQIVGTYVTAA
;
A
#
# COMPACT_ATOMS: atom_id res chain seq x y z
N MET A 1 50.54 -52.78 -22.70
CA MET A 1 49.91 -52.15 -23.88
C MET A 1 48.48 -51.78 -23.49
N ARG A 2 48.17 -50.48 -23.35
CA ARG A 2 46.81 -49.96 -23.05
C ARG A 2 46.40 -49.05 -24.23
N PRO A 3 45.24 -49.23 -24.87
CA PRO A 3 44.89 -48.44 -26.05
C PRO A 3 44.40 -47.05 -25.63
N THR A 4 44.94 -46.03 -26.29
CA THR A 4 44.53 -44.62 -26.15
C THR A 4 43.37 -44.35 -27.11
N VAL A 5 42.23 -43.90 -26.60
CA VAL A 5 41.08 -43.47 -27.40
C VAL A 5 41.11 -41.94 -27.52
N LEU A 6 41.22 -41.45 -28.75
CA LEU A 6 41.24 -40.03 -29.12
C LEU A 6 39.80 -39.58 -29.41
N PHE A 7 39.24 -38.68 -28.58
CA PHE A 7 37.94 -38.06 -28.83
C PHE A 7 38.14 -36.69 -29.54
N PRO A 8 37.37 -36.36 -30.59
CA PRO A 8 37.48 -35.06 -31.23
C PRO A 8 36.79 -33.97 -30.39
N LEU A 9 37.43 -32.80 -30.30
CA LEU A 9 36.91 -31.59 -29.69
C LEU A 9 35.77 -31.01 -30.55
N ALA A 10 34.52 -31.20 -30.11
CA ALA A 10 33.40 -30.44 -30.65
C ALA A 10 33.37 -29.05 -29.99
N SER A 11 33.65 -28.01 -30.78
CA SER A 11 33.57 -26.62 -30.36
C SER A 11 32.10 -26.24 -30.10
N LEU A 12 31.77 -25.95 -28.85
CA LEU A 12 30.44 -25.50 -28.46
C LEU A 12 30.33 -23.99 -28.74
N VAL A 13 29.66 -23.62 -29.81
CA VAL A 13 29.18 -22.24 -30.00
C VAL A 13 28.13 -21.99 -28.91
N GLY A 14 28.46 -21.14 -27.94
CA GLY A 14 27.55 -20.73 -26.88
C GLY A 14 26.38 -19.96 -27.46
N LEU A 15 25.21 -20.61 -27.53
CA LEU A 15 23.94 -19.94 -27.73
C LEU A 15 23.68 -19.08 -26.50
N ILE A 16 23.96 -17.78 -26.58
CA ILE A 16 23.36 -16.81 -25.64
C ILE A 16 21.91 -16.70 -26.07
N ALA A 17 21.09 -17.66 -25.63
CA ALA A 17 19.66 -17.42 -25.54
C ALA A 17 19.51 -16.27 -24.55
N ALA A 18 19.17 -15.08 -25.04
CA ALA A 18 18.59 -14.08 -24.18
C ALA A 18 17.32 -14.71 -23.62
N THR A 19 17.42 -15.30 -22.42
CA THR A 19 16.22 -15.67 -21.68
C THR A 19 15.44 -14.38 -21.55
N PRO A 20 14.18 -14.30 -22.00
CA PRO A 20 13.36 -13.18 -21.60
C PRO A 20 13.45 -13.14 -20.08
N SER A 21 14.03 -12.08 -19.52
CA SER A 21 13.94 -11.84 -18.09
C SER A 21 12.49 -11.43 -17.85
N THR A 22 11.60 -12.42 -17.83
CA THR A 22 10.33 -12.28 -17.14
C THR A 22 10.72 -11.92 -15.73
N SER A 23 10.57 -10.65 -15.38
CA SER A 23 10.33 -10.28 -14.01
C SER A 23 9.10 -11.10 -13.60
N THR A 24 9.32 -12.27 -13.02
CA THR A 24 8.31 -12.92 -12.21
C THR A 24 7.99 -11.87 -11.17
N GLU A 25 6.91 -11.11 -11.41
CA GLU A 25 6.27 -10.34 -10.36
C GLU A 25 5.94 -11.41 -9.33
N ALA A 26 6.77 -11.52 -8.30
CA ALA A 26 6.54 -12.45 -7.20
C ALA A 26 5.14 -12.10 -6.71
N GLY A 27 4.16 -12.96 -7.02
CA GLY A 27 2.77 -12.56 -7.22
C GLY A 27 2.32 -11.51 -6.20
N SER A 28 2.08 -10.28 -6.68
CA SER A 28 1.68 -9.17 -5.83
C SER A 28 0.45 -9.58 -5.01
N ARG A 29 0.66 -9.78 -3.70
CA ARG A 29 -0.40 -10.22 -2.78
C ARG A 29 -1.20 -9.00 -2.33
N PHE A 30 -2.31 -8.75 -3.01
CA PHE A 30 -3.29 -7.76 -2.54
C PHE A 30 -4.12 -8.37 -1.40
N ALA A 31 -4.18 -7.67 -0.27
CA ALA A 31 -5.11 -7.97 0.80
C ALA A 31 -6.01 -6.73 1.01
N PRO A 32 -7.34 -6.89 1.00
CA PRO A 32 -8.22 -5.75 1.24
C PRO A 32 -8.06 -5.27 2.68
N LEU A 33 -7.92 -3.96 2.83
CA LEU A 33 -7.94 -3.32 4.14
C LEU A 33 -9.39 -2.96 4.50
N LYS A 34 -9.84 -3.41 5.67
CA LYS A 34 -11.18 -3.09 6.17
C LYS A 34 -11.15 -1.79 6.95
N LEU A 35 -11.47 -0.69 6.26
CA LEU A 35 -11.62 0.64 6.83
C LEU A 35 -13.09 0.96 7.11
N PRO A 36 -13.41 1.87 8.05
CA PRO A 36 -14.80 2.23 8.37
C PRO A 36 -15.48 3.04 7.26
N GLY A 37 -14.71 3.72 6.42
CA GLY A 37 -15.21 4.57 5.35
C GLY A 37 -14.16 4.86 4.27
N ALA A 38 -14.44 5.83 3.42
CA ALA A 38 -13.55 6.18 2.32
C ALA A 38 -12.22 6.76 2.84
N ALA A 39 -11.11 6.28 2.29
CA ALA A 39 -9.79 6.85 2.55
C ALA A 39 -9.59 8.10 1.68
N SER A 40 -9.02 9.15 2.26
CA SER A 40 -8.72 10.42 1.59
C SER A 40 -7.22 10.69 1.46
N GLY A 41 -6.38 10.06 2.29
CA GLY A 41 -4.92 10.19 2.18
C GLY A 41 -4.16 9.10 2.91
N PHE A 42 -2.90 8.91 2.50
CA PHE A 42 -1.95 8.00 3.12
C PHE A 42 -0.53 8.56 3.06
N ASN A 43 0.39 8.02 3.86
CA ASN A 43 1.79 8.44 3.89
C ASN A 43 2.75 7.24 4.02
N ASP A 44 4.05 7.50 3.97
CA ASP A 44 5.11 6.48 4.07
C ASP A 44 5.23 5.84 5.47
N LEU A 45 4.43 6.29 6.45
CA LEU A 45 4.34 5.72 7.80
C LEU A 45 3.19 4.71 7.94
N ASP A 46 2.63 4.23 6.83
CA ASP A 46 1.44 3.38 6.75
C ASP A 46 0.23 3.95 7.49
N GLN A 47 0.16 5.29 7.60
CA GLN A 47 -1.02 5.97 8.12
C GLN A 47 -2.00 6.19 6.98
N ILE A 48 -3.27 5.92 7.25
CA ILE A 48 -4.36 6.21 6.32
C ILE A 48 -5.38 7.06 7.05
N VAL A 49 -5.78 8.18 6.47
CA VAL A 49 -6.86 9.01 6.97
C VAL A 49 -8.05 8.95 6.05
N GLY A 50 -9.23 9.21 6.60
CA GLY A 50 -10.45 9.26 5.84
C GLY A 50 -11.63 9.72 6.66
N THR A 51 -12.81 9.56 6.09
CA THR A 51 -14.08 9.94 6.70
C THR A 51 -15.07 8.77 6.60
N TYR A 52 -15.87 8.58 7.63
CA TYR A 52 -17.00 7.65 7.62
C TYR A 52 -18.24 8.34 8.21
N ASP A 53 -19.42 7.96 7.74
CA ASP A 53 -20.68 8.43 8.32
C ASP A 53 -21.20 7.42 9.35
N ASP A 54 -21.66 7.92 10.48
CA ASP A 54 -22.34 7.10 11.49
C ASP A 54 -23.80 6.80 11.11
N ALA A 55 -24.51 6.06 11.97
CA ALA A 55 -25.91 5.71 11.75
C ALA A 55 -26.87 6.93 11.73
N ASN A 56 -26.43 8.08 12.24
CA ASN A 56 -27.19 9.33 12.27
C ASN A 56 -26.86 10.24 11.08
N GLY A 57 -25.96 9.82 10.19
CA GLY A 57 -25.47 10.64 9.07
C GLY A 57 -24.46 11.71 9.48
N VAL A 58 -23.84 11.57 10.66
CA VAL A 58 -22.74 12.44 11.11
C VAL A 58 -21.42 11.91 10.55
N SER A 59 -20.71 12.76 9.82
CA SER A 59 -19.37 12.40 9.32
C SER A 59 -18.32 12.55 10.42
N HIS A 60 -17.52 11.50 10.59
CA HIS A 60 -16.40 11.41 11.50
C HIS A 60 -15.10 11.19 10.74
N GLY A 61 -14.03 11.84 11.18
CA GLY A 61 -12.69 11.53 10.70
C GLY A 61 -12.20 10.21 11.27
N TYR A 62 -11.32 9.50 10.56
CA TYR A 62 -10.59 8.36 11.12
C TYR A 62 -9.11 8.38 10.73
N LEU A 63 -8.29 7.85 11.63
CA LEU A 63 -6.90 7.48 11.37
C LEU A 63 -6.77 5.96 11.53
N TYR A 64 -6.31 5.29 10.49
CA TYR A 64 -5.83 3.91 10.56
C TYR A 64 -4.30 3.93 10.64
N TRP A 65 -3.76 3.24 11.64
CA TRP A 65 -2.32 3.11 11.84
C TRP A 65 -2.01 1.83 12.61
N HIS A 66 -1.00 1.06 12.18
CA HIS A 66 -0.58 -0.19 12.82
C HIS A 66 -1.73 -1.20 13.07
N GLY A 67 -2.63 -1.38 12.09
CA GLY A 67 -3.74 -2.34 12.23
C GLY A 67 -4.92 -1.85 13.06
N ARG A 68 -4.87 -0.61 13.57
CA ARG A 68 -5.92 -0.03 14.42
C ARG A 68 -6.51 1.21 13.76
N THR A 69 -7.83 1.32 13.82
CA THR A 69 -8.55 2.55 13.48
C THR A 69 -8.93 3.30 14.74
N VAL A 70 -8.74 4.61 14.74
CA VAL A 70 -9.22 5.54 15.76
C VAL A 70 -10.07 6.62 15.09
N ALA A 71 -11.17 7.01 15.73
CA ALA A 71 -11.93 8.18 15.31
C ALA A 71 -11.11 9.44 15.63
N LEU A 72 -11.12 10.40 14.71
CA LEU A 72 -10.42 11.67 14.82
C LEU A 72 -11.40 12.78 14.47
N ASP A 73 -12.06 13.30 15.50
CA ASP A 73 -12.99 14.42 15.38
C ASP A 73 -12.38 15.71 15.89
N ALA A 74 -12.67 16.81 15.20
CA ALA A 74 -12.30 18.12 15.69
C ALA A 74 -13.08 18.45 16.99
N PRO A 75 -12.47 19.12 17.98
CA PRO A 75 -13.16 19.51 19.20
C PRO A 75 -14.41 20.35 18.90
N HIS A 76 -15.54 19.98 19.52
CA HIS A 76 -16.85 20.64 19.37
C HIS A 76 -17.44 20.60 17.94
N ALA A 77 -16.88 19.77 17.06
CA ALA A 77 -17.43 19.60 15.72
C ALA A 77 -18.74 18.81 15.75
N MET A 78 -19.68 19.26 14.92
CA MET A 78 -20.87 18.50 14.53
C MET A 78 -20.55 17.50 13.41
N SER A 79 -19.49 17.74 12.64
CA SER A 79 -19.02 16.86 11.58
C SER A 79 -17.55 17.14 11.30
N THR A 80 -16.75 16.10 11.09
CA THR A 80 -15.32 16.18 10.75
C THR A 80 -15.07 15.44 9.45
N SER A 81 -14.31 16.07 8.54
CA SER A 81 -13.86 15.43 7.31
C SER A 81 -12.35 15.60 7.16
N LEU A 82 -11.62 14.49 7.01
CA LEU A 82 -10.17 14.52 6.83
C LEU A 82 -9.84 14.52 5.34
N ALA A 83 -8.96 15.41 4.92
CA ALA A 83 -8.58 15.59 3.51
C ALA A 83 -7.23 14.94 3.17
N GLY A 84 -6.35 14.73 4.14
CA GLY A 84 -5.08 14.07 3.88
C GLY A 84 -4.13 14.05 5.07
N VAL A 85 -3.03 13.33 4.89
CA VAL A 85 -1.93 13.20 5.85
C VAL A 85 -0.60 13.29 5.09
N ASN A 86 0.43 13.89 5.66
CA ASN A 86 1.78 13.91 5.09
C ASN A 86 2.74 12.97 5.84
N ASP A 87 3.96 12.77 5.34
CA ASP A 87 4.97 11.86 5.95
C ASP A 87 5.47 12.32 7.33
N LEU A 88 5.15 13.55 7.75
CA LEU A 88 5.39 14.03 9.12
C LEU A 88 4.23 13.66 10.07
N GLY A 89 3.21 12.95 9.59
CA GLY A 89 2.01 12.59 10.33
C GLY A 89 1.05 13.75 10.57
N GLN A 90 1.20 14.86 9.86
CA GLN A 90 0.30 16.01 9.97
C GLN A 90 -0.95 15.75 9.15
N ILE A 91 -2.11 15.90 9.79
CA ILE A 91 -3.41 15.62 9.20
C ILE A 91 -4.13 16.96 8.97
N VAL A 92 -4.74 17.10 7.79
CA VAL A 92 -5.54 18.28 7.41
C VAL A 92 -6.95 17.85 7.06
N GLY A 93 -7.89 18.78 7.19
CA GLY A 93 -9.31 18.53 6.97
C GLY A 93 -10.17 19.76 7.23
N THR A 94 -11.48 19.54 7.24
CA THR A 94 -12.49 20.55 7.57
C THR A 94 -13.42 20.01 8.65
N TYR A 95 -14.07 20.92 9.36
CA TYR A 95 -15.09 20.58 10.34
C TYR A 95 -16.19 21.64 10.36
N VAL A 96 -17.38 21.23 10.77
CA VAL A 96 -18.53 22.12 10.96
C VAL A 96 -18.87 22.15 12.43
N THR A 97 -19.22 23.33 12.96
CA THR A 97 -19.65 23.52 14.35
C THR A 97 -21.07 24.09 14.38
N ALA A 98 -21.70 24.08 15.55
CA ALA A 98 -22.91 24.84 15.76
C ALA A 98 -22.64 26.35 15.55
N ALA A 99 -23.60 27.06 14.96
CA ALA A 99 -23.58 28.52 14.85
C ALA A 99 -23.77 29.20 16.21
#